data_AF-A0A9D4YEQ9-F1
#
_entry.id   AF-A0A9D4YEQ9-F1
#
_cell.length_a   1.000
_cell.length_b   1.000
_cell.length_c   1.000
_cell.angle_alpha   90.00
_cell.angle_beta   90.00
_cell.angle_gamma   90.00
#
_symmetry.space_group_name_H-M   'P 1'
#
loop_
_entity.id
_entity.type
_entity.pdbx_description
1 polymer ?
#
loop_
_entity_poly.entity_id
_entity_poly.type
_entity_poly.pdbx_seq_one_letter_code
_entity_poly.pdbx_strand_id
1 'polypeptide(L)'
;MTITPPPSDTEVSVLENKNLGRITQIIDQVLDVVFPPGKMPYIYNALIVQGRDTVGKQIHVTCEVQQLLGNNRIRVVAMSATNGLKRGVKVIDTGAALSDPVGGATLGRIFNVLGEPIDNFGPVDTRTLDTQLSIFETGIKVVDLLTPYHRGGKIGLFGGAGVGKIVLIMELINNIAKVHGGVSVFGGVGERTREGNDIYMEMKESRDVLLFIDNIYRFVQARSEVSALLGRMPSVVGYQPTLGTEMGTLQERITSTKEGSITSIQAVYVPANDLIDPVPATTFAHLDATTVLARGLATKVKQTLQRYKELQDMIAILGLDEVSEEDRLTVARARKIKRFFSQPFFVAEVFIGSPGKYVGLAETIRGFQLILSGELDSLPEQAFYLVGLQFDFDRYGLVPCFSPRQGYLILTAGTVTMKMAPSLVRLYEQMPEPKYVIAMGACTITGGMFSTDSYSTVWGMDKLIPVDVYLPGCPPKPEAVIDAITKLQKKISREIDEDLISYQ
;
A
#
# COMPACT_ATOMS: atom_id res chain seq x y z
N MET A 1 -34.01 -45.97 -8.38
CA MET A 1 -34.68 -45.71 -7.09
C MET A 1 -33.83 -46.31 -6.00
N THR A 2 -32.85 -45.56 -5.50
CA THR A 2 -31.97 -45.94 -4.40
C THR A 2 -32.42 -45.13 -3.19
N ILE A 3 -33.01 -45.83 -2.23
CA ILE A 3 -33.57 -45.27 -1.00
C ILE A 3 -32.39 -44.90 -0.10
N THR A 4 -32.21 -43.61 0.14
CA THR A 4 -31.29 -43.10 1.18
C THR A 4 -31.75 -43.58 2.56
N PRO A 5 -30.84 -44.06 3.43
CA PRO A 5 -31.23 -44.47 4.78
C PRO A 5 -31.68 -43.25 5.60
N PRO A 6 -32.55 -43.43 6.61
CA PRO A 6 -32.92 -42.35 7.50
C PRO A 6 -31.68 -41.88 8.31
N PRO A 7 -31.62 -40.59 8.71
CA PRO A 7 -30.51 -40.08 9.51
C PRO A 7 -30.43 -40.85 10.84
N SER A 8 -29.20 -41.15 11.28
CA SER A 8 -28.93 -41.90 12.50
C SER A 8 -29.35 -41.11 13.75
N ASP A 9 -29.86 -41.81 14.75
CA ASP A 9 -30.40 -41.30 16.03
C ASP A 9 -29.45 -40.37 16.81
N THR A 10 -28.17 -40.29 16.43
CA THR A 10 -27.19 -39.33 16.97
C THR A 10 -27.48 -37.86 16.62
N GLU A 11 -28.09 -37.55 15.46
CA GLU A 11 -28.40 -36.15 15.09
C GLU A 11 -29.62 -35.58 15.84
N VAL A 12 -30.49 -36.45 16.36
CA VAL A 12 -31.68 -36.05 17.12
C VAL A 12 -31.31 -35.60 18.54
N SER A 13 -30.21 -36.14 19.10
CA SER A 13 -29.76 -35.88 20.47
C SER A 13 -29.15 -34.48 20.72
N VAL A 14 -28.70 -33.78 19.69
CA VAL A 14 -28.06 -32.44 19.81
C VAL A 14 -29.10 -31.30 19.88
N LEU A 15 -30.37 -31.59 19.59
CA LEU A 15 -31.45 -30.60 19.61
C LEU A 15 -32.11 -30.43 20.99
N GLU A 16 -31.97 -31.39 21.92
CA GLU A 16 -32.72 -31.42 23.18
C GLU A 16 -32.14 -30.55 24.30
N ASN A 17 -30.90 -30.07 24.20
CA ASN A 17 -30.26 -29.21 25.22
C ASN A 17 -29.97 -27.78 24.75
N LYS A 18 -30.66 -27.30 23.72
CA LYS A 18 -30.47 -25.91 23.25
C LYS A 18 -31.24 -24.92 24.13
N ASN A 19 -30.55 -23.88 24.60
CA ASN A 19 -31.17 -22.82 25.36
C ASN A 19 -32.02 -21.93 24.44
N LEU A 20 -33.33 -21.88 24.70
CA LEU A 20 -34.33 -21.32 23.79
C LEU A 20 -34.95 -20.05 24.38
N GLY A 21 -34.92 -18.97 23.60
CA GLY A 21 -35.59 -17.71 23.86
C GLY A 21 -36.69 -17.41 22.83
N ARG A 22 -37.40 -16.29 23.04
CA ARG A 22 -38.42 -15.77 22.10
C ARG A 22 -38.26 -14.28 21.89
N ILE A 23 -38.45 -13.82 20.65
CA ILE A 23 -38.42 -12.38 20.33
C ILE A 23 -39.64 -11.68 20.93
N THR A 24 -39.42 -10.64 21.73
CA THR A 24 -40.49 -9.79 22.27
C THR A 24 -40.71 -8.54 21.43
N GLN A 25 -39.63 -7.91 20.97
CA GLN A 25 -39.68 -6.64 20.25
C GLN A 25 -38.59 -6.59 19.17
N ILE A 26 -38.88 -5.85 18.10
CA ILE A 26 -38.02 -5.65 16.93
C ILE A 26 -38.04 -4.15 16.67
N ILE A 27 -36.88 -3.50 16.72
CA ILE A 27 -36.66 -2.11 16.34
C ILE A 27 -35.48 -2.12 15.36
N ASP A 28 -35.77 -2.05 14.06
CA ASP A 28 -34.77 -2.15 13.00
C ASP A 28 -33.82 -3.35 13.21
N GLN A 29 -32.53 -3.11 13.46
CA GLN A 29 -31.50 -4.14 13.68
C GLN A 29 -31.41 -4.60 15.15
N VAL A 30 -32.10 -3.95 16.08
CA VAL A 30 -32.10 -4.28 17.51
C VAL A 30 -33.33 -5.13 17.85
N LEU A 31 -33.08 -6.28 18.47
CA LEU A 31 -34.11 -7.22 18.89
C LEU A 31 -34.06 -7.37 20.42
N ASP A 32 -35.22 -7.35 21.06
CA ASP A 32 -35.34 -7.74 22.46
C ASP A 32 -35.84 -9.19 22.51
N VAL A 33 -35.13 -10.03 23.26
CA VAL A 33 -35.38 -11.48 23.39
C VAL A 33 -35.59 -11.83 24.85
N VAL A 34 -36.61 -12.64 25.14
CA VAL A 34 -36.88 -13.16 26.48
C VAL A 34 -36.42 -14.61 26.59
N PHE A 35 -35.72 -14.94 27.67
CA PHE A 35 -35.30 -16.30 28.01
C PHE A 35 -36.01 -16.79 29.28
N PRO A 36 -36.12 -18.11 29.48
CA PRO A 36 -36.57 -18.68 30.76
C PRO A 36 -35.66 -18.27 31.93
N PRO A 37 -36.19 -18.20 33.17
CA PRO A 37 -35.38 -17.89 34.35
C PRO A 37 -34.19 -18.85 34.51
N GLY A 38 -33.01 -18.31 34.84
CA GLY A 38 -31.79 -19.10 35.06
C GLY A 38 -31.06 -19.55 33.80
N LYS A 39 -31.60 -19.26 32.60
CA LYS A 39 -30.95 -19.57 31.31
C LYS A 39 -30.65 -18.31 30.49
N MET A 40 -30.27 -17.22 31.14
CA MET A 40 -29.87 -16.00 30.42
C MET A 40 -28.48 -16.17 29.79
N PRO A 41 -28.34 -15.91 28.48
CA PRO A 41 -27.03 -15.87 27.82
C PRO A 41 -26.15 -14.74 28.36
N TYR A 42 -24.83 -14.90 28.25
CA TYR A 42 -23.88 -13.83 28.58
C TYR A 42 -23.85 -12.74 27.51
N ILE A 43 -23.35 -11.56 27.87
CA ILE A 43 -23.07 -10.48 26.92
C ILE A 43 -22.03 -10.98 25.91
N TYR A 44 -22.20 -10.64 24.64
CA TYR A 44 -21.43 -11.08 23.49
C TYR A 44 -21.65 -12.52 23.01
N ASN A 45 -22.54 -13.29 23.65
CA ASN A 45 -22.95 -14.58 23.08
C ASN A 45 -23.65 -14.39 21.73
N ALA A 46 -23.40 -15.32 20.81
CA ALA A 46 -24.10 -15.40 19.55
C ALA A 46 -25.46 -16.10 19.74
N LEU A 47 -26.49 -15.55 19.12
CA LEU A 47 -27.82 -16.11 19.07
C LEU A 47 -28.23 -16.35 17.63
N ILE A 48 -28.89 -17.46 17.38
CA ILE A 48 -29.40 -17.83 16.07
C ILE A 48 -30.92 -17.74 16.10
N VAL A 49 -31.47 -16.86 15.27
CA VAL A 49 -32.91 -16.75 15.06
C VAL A 49 -33.28 -17.64 13.87
N GLN A 50 -34.10 -18.65 14.13
CA GLN A 50 -34.65 -19.53 13.09
C GLN A 50 -36.11 -19.18 12.86
N GLY A 51 -36.38 -18.54 11.72
CA GLY A 51 -37.71 -18.09 11.32
C GLY A 51 -38.16 -18.68 9.99
N ARG A 52 -39.45 -18.49 9.68
CA ARG A 52 -39.99 -18.65 8.33
C ARG A 52 -40.65 -17.34 7.92
N ASP A 53 -40.33 -16.86 6.73
CA ASP A 53 -40.96 -15.68 6.15
C ASP A 53 -42.45 -15.92 5.81
N THR A 54 -43.19 -14.87 5.48
CA THR A 54 -44.55 -14.95 4.91
C THR A 54 -44.62 -15.80 3.62
N VAL A 55 -43.51 -15.93 2.90
CA VAL A 55 -43.37 -16.73 1.66
C VAL A 55 -42.82 -18.14 1.94
N GLY A 56 -42.63 -18.52 3.21
CA GLY A 56 -42.15 -19.86 3.59
C GLY A 56 -40.64 -20.08 3.45
N LYS A 57 -39.87 -19.07 3.03
CA LYS A 57 -38.40 -19.12 2.99
C LYS A 57 -37.85 -19.21 4.43
N GLN A 58 -36.91 -20.12 4.66
CA GLN A 58 -36.22 -20.19 5.96
C GLN A 58 -35.35 -18.94 6.12
N ILE A 59 -35.56 -18.23 7.23
CA ILE A 59 -34.77 -17.07 7.61
C ILE A 59 -33.83 -17.53 8.72
N HIS A 60 -32.52 -17.35 8.51
CA HIS A 60 -31.49 -17.56 9.51
C HIS A 60 -30.81 -16.22 9.77
N VAL A 61 -31.03 -15.64 10.96
CA VAL A 61 -30.38 -14.38 11.35
C VAL A 61 -29.54 -14.62 12.58
N THR A 62 -28.24 -14.34 12.45
CA THR A 62 -27.32 -14.38 13.57
C THR A 62 -27.33 -13.02 14.28
N CYS A 63 -27.42 -13.06 15.61
CA CYS A 63 -27.48 -11.88 16.47
C CYS A 63 -26.43 -11.99 17.58
N GLU A 64 -26.01 -10.85 18.12
CA GLU A 64 -25.06 -10.78 19.24
C GLU A 64 -25.70 -10.08 20.43
N VAL A 65 -25.56 -10.64 21.63
CA VAL A 65 -26.08 -10.04 22.86
C VAL A 65 -25.27 -8.79 23.24
N GLN A 66 -25.93 -7.64 23.33
CA GLN A 66 -25.28 -6.36 23.68
C GLN A 66 -25.59 -5.89 25.10
N GLN A 67 -26.81 -6.14 25.61
CA GLN A 67 -27.24 -5.63 26.91
C GLN A 67 -28.26 -6.55 27.59
N LEU A 68 -28.23 -6.57 28.92
CA LEU A 68 -29.25 -7.20 29.75
C LEU A 68 -30.24 -6.12 30.22
N LEU A 69 -31.53 -6.26 29.91
CA LEU A 69 -32.59 -5.28 30.23
C LEU A 69 -33.29 -5.57 31.57
N GLY A 70 -33.05 -6.74 32.16
CA GLY A 70 -33.78 -7.25 33.33
C GLY A 70 -35.05 -8.02 32.94
N ASN A 71 -35.73 -8.62 33.92
CA ASN A 71 -36.92 -9.47 33.70
C ASN A 71 -36.70 -10.61 32.68
N ASN A 72 -35.52 -11.23 32.72
CA ASN A 72 -35.05 -12.24 31.76
C ASN A 72 -35.07 -11.78 30.29
N ARG A 73 -35.00 -10.47 30.05
CA ARG A 73 -34.90 -9.88 28.71
C ARG A 73 -33.48 -9.42 28.45
N ILE A 74 -33.06 -9.67 27.23
CA ILE A 74 -31.79 -9.24 26.68
C ILE A 74 -32.04 -8.46 25.40
N ARG A 75 -31.13 -7.54 25.10
CA ARG A 75 -31.11 -6.77 23.87
C ARG A 75 -29.96 -7.23 23.01
N VAL A 76 -30.28 -7.56 21.76
CA VAL A 76 -29.34 -8.14 20.81
C VAL A 76 -29.33 -7.34 19.52
N VAL A 77 -28.20 -7.33 18.83
CA VAL A 77 -28.02 -6.68 17.53
C VAL A 77 -27.92 -7.76 16.46
N ALA A 78 -28.72 -7.64 15.41
CA ALA A 78 -28.69 -8.55 14.28
C ALA A 78 -27.54 -8.22 13.33
N MET A 79 -26.82 -9.24 12.87
CA MET A 79 -25.72 -9.12 11.88
C MET A 79 -26.23 -9.20 10.44
N SER A 80 -27.53 -9.34 10.25
CA SER A 80 -28.18 -9.42 8.94
C SER A 80 -29.53 -8.72 8.98
N ALA A 81 -30.13 -8.47 7.81
CA ALA A 81 -31.42 -7.82 7.72
C ALA A 81 -32.49 -8.58 8.53
N THR A 82 -33.25 -7.84 9.34
CA THR A 82 -34.32 -8.35 10.21
C THR A 82 -35.69 -8.37 9.51
N ASN A 83 -35.73 -8.04 8.21
CA ASN A 83 -36.94 -8.01 7.40
C ASN A 83 -37.64 -9.39 7.41
N GLY A 84 -38.94 -9.41 7.69
CA GLY A 84 -39.73 -10.65 7.75
C GLY A 84 -39.72 -11.35 9.11
N LEU A 85 -38.92 -10.91 10.08
CA LEU A 85 -38.96 -11.45 11.45
C LEU A 85 -40.24 -11.00 12.17
N LYS A 86 -40.85 -11.94 12.88
CA LYS A 86 -42.06 -11.72 13.69
C LYS A 86 -41.75 -11.87 15.18
N ARG A 87 -42.54 -11.20 16.02
CA ARG A 87 -42.52 -11.42 17.47
C ARG A 87 -42.93 -12.87 17.78
N GLY A 88 -42.32 -13.46 18.81
CA GLY A 88 -42.55 -14.83 19.23
C GLY A 88 -41.73 -15.89 18.50
N VAL A 89 -40.94 -15.53 17.48
CA VAL A 89 -40.01 -16.44 16.81
C VAL A 89 -38.98 -16.97 17.81
N LYS A 90 -38.62 -18.25 17.66
CA LYS A 90 -37.66 -18.94 18.53
C LYS A 90 -36.25 -18.46 18.25
N VAL A 91 -35.51 -18.23 19.33
CA VAL A 91 -34.11 -17.84 19.32
C VAL A 91 -33.31 -18.91 20.03
N ILE A 92 -32.21 -19.34 19.44
CA ILE A 92 -31.32 -20.37 19.95
C ILE A 92 -30.04 -19.70 20.43
N ASP A 93 -29.66 -19.91 21.68
CA ASP A 93 -28.37 -19.50 22.20
C ASP A 93 -27.30 -20.55 21.85
N THR A 94 -26.18 -20.08 21.28
CA THR A 94 -25.05 -20.95 20.92
C THR A 94 -24.16 -21.27 22.12
N GLY A 95 -24.29 -20.51 23.22
CA GLY A 95 -23.48 -20.65 24.44
C GLY A 95 -22.09 -20.01 24.36
N ALA A 96 -21.68 -19.50 23.20
CA ALA A 96 -20.39 -18.87 22.98
C ALA A 96 -20.51 -17.61 22.11
N ALA A 97 -19.47 -16.78 22.11
CA ALA A 97 -19.35 -15.67 21.17
C ALA A 97 -19.23 -16.17 19.72
N LEU A 98 -19.36 -15.25 18.76
CA LEU A 98 -19.09 -15.54 17.35
C LEU A 98 -17.66 -16.09 17.19
N SER A 99 -17.56 -17.20 16.47
CA SER A 99 -16.29 -17.91 16.25
C SER A 99 -15.99 -17.99 14.76
N ASP A 100 -14.91 -17.35 14.34
CA ASP A 100 -14.44 -17.37 12.96
C ASP A 100 -13.44 -18.51 12.70
N PRO A 101 -13.39 -19.06 11.47
CA PRO A 101 -12.37 -20.02 11.11
C PRO A 101 -10.99 -19.36 11.07
N VAL A 102 -9.98 -20.02 11.64
CA VAL A 102 -8.59 -19.59 11.63
C VAL A 102 -7.68 -20.68 11.07
N GLY A 103 -6.66 -20.31 10.30
CA GLY A 103 -5.58 -21.21 9.89
C GLY A 103 -5.02 -21.03 8.50
N GLY A 104 -4.04 -21.87 8.12
CA GLY A 104 -3.45 -21.84 6.78
C GLY A 104 -4.45 -22.11 5.65
N ALA A 105 -5.58 -22.74 5.95
CA ALA A 105 -6.65 -22.99 4.97
C ALA A 105 -7.52 -21.75 4.71
N THR A 106 -7.44 -20.70 5.54
CA THR A 106 -8.17 -19.44 5.33
C THR A 106 -7.46 -18.50 4.36
N LEU A 107 -6.26 -18.87 3.89
CA LEU A 107 -5.43 -17.98 3.07
C LEU A 107 -5.94 -17.91 1.64
N GLY A 108 -6.07 -16.68 1.12
CA GLY A 108 -6.66 -16.41 -0.19
C GLY A 108 -8.18 -16.62 -0.25
N ARG A 109 -8.83 -16.81 0.90
CA ARG A 109 -10.29 -16.93 1.03
C ARG A 109 -10.90 -15.61 1.48
N ILE A 110 -12.16 -15.38 1.13
CA ILE A 110 -12.92 -14.20 1.58
C ILE A 110 -14.00 -14.65 2.54
N PHE A 111 -14.05 -14.05 3.74
CA PHE A 111 -15.04 -14.36 4.77
C PHE A 111 -15.93 -13.16 5.07
N ASN A 112 -17.18 -13.43 5.45
CA ASN A 112 -18.05 -12.43 6.07
C ASN A 112 -17.78 -12.35 7.59
N VAL A 113 -18.51 -11.46 8.28
CA VAL A 113 -18.42 -11.25 9.75
C VAL A 113 -18.85 -12.49 10.56
N LEU A 114 -19.51 -13.47 9.92
CA LEU A 114 -19.94 -14.72 10.54
C LEU A 114 -18.93 -15.86 10.31
N GLY A 115 -17.81 -15.60 9.63
CA GLY A 115 -16.82 -16.60 9.28
C GLY A 115 -17.21 -17.50 8.11
N GLU A 116 -18.26 -17.15 7.36
CA GLU A 116 -18.71 -17.92 6.21
C GLU A 116 -17.96 -17.47 4.94
N PRO A 117 -17.45 -18.40 4.12
CA PRO A 117 -16.76 -18.07 2.89
C PRO A 117 -17.74 -17.52 1.83
N ILE A 118 -17.44 -16.35 1.27
CA ILE A 118 -18.25 -15.68 0.24
C ILE A 118 -17.69 -15.84 -1.19
N ASP A 119 -16.63 -16.64 -1.33
CA ASP A 119 -15.83 -16.79 -2.55
C ASP A 119 -16.20 -18.04 -3.38
N ASN A 120 -17.25 -18.76 -3.01
CA ASN A 120 -17.73 -19.98 -3.68
C ASN A 120 -16.73 -21.16 -3.75
N PHE A 121 -15.64 -21.15 -2.98
CA PHE A 121 -14.61 -22.22 -2.99
C PHE A 121 -14.88 -23.36 -1.98
N GLY A 122 -16.07 -23.42 -1.37
CA GLY A 122 -16.46 -24.47 -0.42
C GLY A 122 -15.99 -24.23 1.03
N PRO A 123 -16.28 -25.14 1.98
CA PRO A 123 -15.98 -24.96 3.40
C PRO A 123 -14.47 -25.01 3.71
N VAL A 124 -14.06 -24.42 4.84
CA VAL A 124 -12.65 -24.29 5.27
C VAL A 124 -12.42 -25.03 6.59
N ASP A 125 -11.34 -25.81 6.66
CA ASP A 125 -10.90 -26.51 7.87
C ASP A 125 -10.05 -25.61 8.77
N THR A 126 -10.24 -25.71 10.09
CA THR A 126 -9.55 -24.85 11.08
C THR A 126 -8.27 -25.50 11.60
N ARG A 127 -7.16 -24.77 11.58
CA ARG A 127 -5.88 -25.15 12.23
C ARG A 127 -5.10 -23.92 12.67
N THR A 128 -4.22 -24.04 13.65
CA THR A 128 -3.40 -22.94 14.14
C THR A 128 -2.20 -22.63 13.23
N LEU A 129 -1.84 -21.35 13.14
CA LEU A 129 -0.67 -20.82 12.43
C LEU A 129 0.35 -20.30 13.45
N ASP A 130 1.64 -20.42 13.13
CA ASP A 130 2.77 -19.95 13.94
C ASP A 130 3.56 -18.89 13.15
N THR A 131 4.11 -17.86 13.83
CA THR A 131 4.74 -16.70 13.15
C THR A 131 6.10 -16.33 13.74
N GLN A 132 7.12 -16.14 12.89
CA GLN A 132 8.49 -15.79 13.28
C GLN A 132 8.83 -14.31 13.16
N LEU A 133 9.82 -13.86 13.95
CA LEU A 133 10.16 -12.47 14.24
C LEU A 133 11.34 -11.95 13.36
N SER A 134 11.17 -10.78 12.74
CA SER A 134 12.20 -10.02 12.00
C SER A 134 11.81 -8.56 11.88
N ILE A 135 12.80 -7.68 11.76
CA ILE A 135 12.65 -6.22 11.58
C ILE A 135 12.00 -5.93 10.22
N PHE A 136 11.33 -4.78 10.12
CA PHE A 136 10.41 -4.43 9.05
C PHE A 136 10.91 -3.24 8.22
N GLU A 137 11.21 -3.46 6.94
CA GLU A 137 11.63 -2.46 5.96
C GLU A 137 10.53 -2.32 4.90
N THR A 138 9.98 -1.11 4.71
CA THR A 138 8.81 -0.94 3.84
C THR A 138 9.16 -0.81 2.36
N GLY A 139 10.40 -0.41 2.05
CA GLY A 139 10.82 -0.10 0.69
C GLY A 139 10.31 1.24 0.18
N ILE A 140 9.69 2.06 1.05
CA ILE A 140 9.13 3.37 0.73
C ILE A 140 9.98 4.44 1.40
N LYS A 141 10.68 5.25 0.59
CA LYS A 141 11.65 6.25 1.06
C LYS A 141 11.14 7.18 2.17
N VAL A 142 9.92 7.71 2.00
CA VAL A 142 9.35 8.66 2.96
C VAL A 142 9.03 7.99 4.30
N VAL A 143 8.52 6.76 4.24
CA VAL A 143 8.13 5.99 5.43
C VAL A 143 9.38 5.58 6.18
N ASP A 144 10.32 4.92 5.51
CA ASP A 144 11.54 4.39 6.12
C ASP A 144 12.44 5.50 6.73
N LEU A 145 12.43 6.72 6.17
CA LEU A 145 13.21 7.85 6.70
C LEU A 145 12.49 8.62 7.81
N LEU A 146 11.25 9.06 7.58
CA LEU A 146 10.59 10.04 8.46
C LEU A 146 9.73 9.39 9.55
N THR A 147 9.12 8.24 9.25
CA THR A 147 8.14 7.54 10.09
C THR A 147 8.35 6.03 9.97
N PRO A 148 9.50 5.49 10.44
CA PRO A 148 9.80 4.08 10.28
C PRO A 148 8.75 3.22 11.00
N TYR A 149 8.30 2.16 10.34
CA TYR A 149 7.26 1.27 10.87
C TYR A 149 7.86 0.23 11.80
N HIS A 150 7.31 0.11 13.01
CA HIS A 150 7.71 -0.90 13.97
C HIS A 150 6.87 -2.16 13.82
N ARG A 151 7.49 -3.32 13.99
CA ARG A 151 6.77 -4.59 14.02
C ARG A 151 5.93 -4.70 15.28
N GLY A 152 4.69 -5.16 15.11
CA GLY A 152 3.68 -5.13 16.17
C GLY A 152 3.15 -3.73 16.50
N GLY A 153 3.57 -2.73 15.72
CA GLY A 153 3.11 -1.36 15.87
C GLY A 153 1.76 -1.13 15.22
N LYS A 154 1.08 -0.09 15.69
CA LYS A 154 -0.17 0.43 15.15
C LYS A 154 0.11 1.67 14.32
N ILE A 155 -0.08 1.55 13.01
CA ILE A 155 0.24 2.60 12.04
C ILE A 155 -1.05 3.19 11.50
N GLY A 156 -1.19 4.51 11.54
CA GLY A 156 -2.37 5.22 11.04
C GLY A 156 -2.09 5.95 9.73
N LEU A 157 -2.91 5.69 8.71
CA LEU A 157 -2.92 6.40 7.44
C LEU A 157 -4.07 7.43 7.42
N PHE A 158 -3.74 8.66 7.78
CA PHE A 158 -4.68 9.77 7.84
C PHE A 158 -4.84 10.43 6.46
N GLY A 159 -6.07 10.81 6.13
CA GLY A 159 -6.34 11.60 4.93
C GLY A 159 -7.80 11.61 4.50
N GLY A 160 -8.12 12.52 3.57
CA GLY A 160 -9.43 12.57 2.91
C GLY A 160 -9.60 11.49 1.85
N ALA A 161 -10.71 11.56 1.12
CA ALA A 161 -10.95 10.69 -0.04
C ALA A 161 -10.00 11.05 -1.20
N GLY A 162 -9.52 10.05 -1.94
CA GLY A 162 -8.72 10.25 -3.16
C GLY A 162 -7.24 10.57 -2.96
N VAL A 163 -6.71 10.56 -1.73
CA VAL A 163 -5.29 10.83 -1.45
C VAL A 163 -4.34 9.64 -1.70
N GLY A 164 -4.85 8.51 -2.18
CA GLY A 164 -4.05 7.32 -2.49
C GLY A 164 -3.75 6.39 -1.32
N LYS A 165 -4.56 6.38 -0.24
CA LYS A 165 -4.37 5.45 0.90
C LYS A 165 -4.36 3.98 0.50
N ILE A 166 -5.33 3.60 -0.33
CA ILE A 166 -5.47 2.24 -0.84
C ILE A 166 -4.24 1.85 -1.66
N VAL A 167 -3.78 2.73 -2.55
CA VAL A 167 -2.56 2.52 -3.35
C VAL A 167 -1.33 2.32 -2.44
N LEU A 168 -1.19 3.12 -1.37
CA LEU A 168 -0.11 2.96 -0.40
C LEU A 168 -0.21 1.63 0.37
N ILE A 169 -1.42 1.23 0.79
CA ILE A 169 -1.68 -0.04 1.46
C ILE A 169 -1.26 -1.21 0.56
N MET A 170 -1.65 -1.18 -0.71
CA MET A 170 -1.34 -2.23 -1.66
C MET A 170 0.14 -2.29 -2.01
N GLU A 171 0.79 -1.14 -2.14
CA GLU A 171 2.24 -1.10 -2.35
C GLU A 171 2.99 -1.70 -1.16
N LEU A 172 2.55 -1.41 0.07
CA LEU A 172 3.09 -2.01 1.28
C LEU A 172 2.90 -3.53 1.26
N ILE A 173 1.70 -4.03 0.94
CA ILE A 173 1.42 -5.47 0.78
C ILE A 173 2.42 -6.11 -0.17
N ASN A 174 2.59 -5.53 -1.36
CA ASN A 174 3.49 -6.03 -2.38
C ASN A 174 4.96 -6.05 -1.93
N ASN A 175 5.43 -4.98 -1.30
CA ASN A 175 6.83 -4.87 -0.85
C ASN A 175 7.16 -5.82 0.31
N ILE A 176 6.22 -5.97 1.24
CA ILE A 176 6.37 -6.87 2.39
C ILE A 176 6.32 -8.33 1.95
N ALA A 177 5.40 -8.67 1.05
CA ALA A 177 5.30 -10.02 0.48
C ALA A 177 6.60 -10.43 -0.22
N LYS A 178 7.22 -9.52 -0.99
CA LYS A 178 8.47 -9.81 -1.72
C LYS A 178 9.68 -10.00 -0.81
N VAL A 179 9.78 -9.26 0.30
CA VAL A 179 11.02 -9.17 1.09
C VAL A 179 10.97 -9.96 2.39
N HIS A 180 9.82 -9.97 3.07
CA HIS A 180 9.73 -10.44 4.44
C HIS A 180 9.01 -11.77 4.63
N GLY A 181 8.30 -12.31 3.63
CA GLY A 181 7.66 -13.63 3.68
C GLY A 181 6.65 -13.78 4.83
N GLY A 182 5.36 -13.59 4.57
CA GLY A 182 4.30 -13.62 5.59
C GLY A 182 3.00 -14.32 5.15
N VAL A 183 1.84 -14.01 5.75
CA VAL A 183 0.40 -14.25 5.45
C VAL A 183 -0.59 -13.05 5.73
N SER A 184 -1.09 -12.23 4.78
CA SER A 184 -1.88 -10.98 5.08
C SER A 184 -3.33 -11.27 5.40
N VAL A 185 -3.91 -10.39 6.23
CA VAL A 185 -5.34 -10.34 6.52
C VAL A 185 -5.85 -8.94 6.20
N PHE A 186 -6.79 -8.84 5.26
CA PHE A 186 -7.47 -7.57 4.98
C PHE A 186 -8.84 -7.57 5.66
N GLY A 187 -9.02 -6.67 6.63
CA GLY A 187 -10.29 -6.38 7.30
C GLY A 187 -10.96 -5.17 6.65
N GLY A 188 -11.78 -5.41 5.62
CA GLY A 188 -12.58 -4.39 4.95
C GLY A 188 -13.81 -4.00 5.77
N VAL A 189 -13.74 -2.90 6.52
CA VAL A 189 -14.84 -2.37 7.33
C VAL A 189 -15.56 -1.24 6.59
N GLY A 190 -16.77 -1.53 6.11
CA GLY A 190 -17.62 -0.53 5.45
C GLY A 190 -17.08 -0.05 4.10
N GLU A 191 -16.24 -0.86 3.46
CA GLU A 191 -15.63 -0.56 2.16
C GLU A 191 -16.59 -0.80 0.99
N ARG A 192 -16.29 -0.14 -0.13
CA ARG A 192 -17.04 -0.39 -1.36
C ARG A 192 -16.73 -1.78 -1.88
N THR A 193 -17.75 -2.57 -2.20
CA THR A 193 -17.58 -3.93 -2.76
C THR A 193 -16.71 -3.95 -4.02
N ARG A 194 -16.75 -2.88 -4.83
CA ARG A 194 -15.87 -2.71 -5.99
C ARG A 194 -14.39 -2.66 -5.59
N GLU A 195 -14.05 -1.83 -4.60
CA GLU A 195 -12.67 -1.67 -4.11
C GLU A 195 -12.18 -2.97 -3.44
N GLY A 196 -13.06 -3.66 -2.70
CA GLY A 196 -12.75 -4.98 -2.14
C GLY A 196 -12.48 -6.04 -3.22
N ASN A 197 -13.20 -6.00 -4.34
CA ASN A 197 -12.95 -6.90 -5.47
C ASN A 197 -11.62 -6.59 -6.18
N ASP A 198 -11.30 -5.30 -6.37
CA ASP A 198 -10.04 -4.87 -6.98
C ASP A 198 -8.85 -5.36 -6.14
N ILE A 199 -8.89 -5.11 -4.82
CA ILE A 199 -7.89 -5.58 -3.85
C ILE A 199 -7.78 -7.11 -3.86
N TYR A 200 -8.91 -7.83 -3.90
CA TYR A 200 -8.88 -9.30 -3.94
C TYR A 200 -8.17 -9.84 -5.18
N MET A 201 -8.41 -9.24 -6.35
CA MET A 201 -7.76 -9.68 -7.59
C MET A 201 -6.25 -9.44 -7.56
N GLU A 202 -5.80 -8.30 -7.02
CA GLU A 202 -4.38 -8.00 -6.87
C GLU A 202 -3.71 -8.85 -5.77
N MET A 203 -4.45 -9.15 -4.69
CA MET A 203 -3.99 -10.05 -3.64
C MET A 203 -3.95 -11.52 -4.08
N LYS A 204 -4.76 -11.93 -5.06
CA LYS A 204 -4.75 -13.31 -5.57
C LYS A 204 -3.37 -13.71 -6.13
N GLU A 205 -2.60 -12.73 -6.59
CA GLU A 205 -1.22 -12.91 -7.06
C GLU A 205 -0.20 -12.90 -5.92
N SER A 206 -0.51 -12.25 -4.78
CA SER A 206 0.37 -12.07 -3.63
C SER A 206 -0.15 -12.83 -2.41
N ARG A 207 0.37 -14.04 -2.19
CA ARG A 207 0.34 -14.66 -0.86
C ARG A 207 1.26 -13.80 0.01
N ASP A 208 0.84 -13.29 1.20
CA ASP A 208 1.70 -12.98 2.41
C ASP A 208 1.28 -11.78 3.34
N VAL A 209 1.78 -11.66 4.63
CA VAL A 209 1.57 -10.97 6.01
C VAL A 209 1.42 -9.47 6.18
N LEU A 210 0.23 -8.91 6.37
CA LEU A 210 -0.10 -7.90 7.38
C LEU A 210 -1.63 -7.79 7.63
N LEU A 211 -2.04 -7.32 8.82
CA LEU A 211 -3.45 -6.98 9.10
C LEU A 211 -3.75 -5.54 8.65
N PHE A 212 -4.61 -5.38 7.63
CA PHE A 212 -5.06 -4.08 7.16
C PHE A 212 -6.49 -3.82 7.64
N ILE A 213 -6.71 -2.69 8.30
CA ILE A 213 -8.06 -2.26 8.68
C ILE A 213 -8.36 -0.99 7.87
N ASP A 214 -9.16 -1.15 6.81
CA ASP A 214 -9.73 -0.02 6.07
C ASP A 214 -11.26 -0.17 6.11
N ASN A 215 -12.04 0.67 6.79
CA ASN A 215 -11.69 1.93 7.45
C ASN A 215 -12.04 1.92 8.94
N ILE A 216 -11.11 2.29 9.83
CA ILE A 216 -11.38 2.34 11.28
C ILE A 216 -12.46 3.37 11.64
N TYR A 217 -12.60 4.42 10.83
CA TYR A 217 -13.69 5.40 10.99
C TYR A 217 -15.05 4.75 10.77
N ARG A 218 -15.18 3.85 9.79
CA ARG A 218 -16.43 3.13 9.53
C ARG A 218 -16.80 2.17 10.65
N PHE A 219 -15.79 1.59 11.32
CA PHE A 219 -16.03 0.83 12.56
C PHE A 219 -16.71 1.71 13.63
N VAL A 220 -16.18 2.91 13.86
CA VAL A 220 -16.77 3.84 14.83
C VAL A 220 -18.15 4.31 14.40
N GLN A 221 -18.34 4.63 13.12
CA GLN A 221 -19.63 5.05 12.58
C GLN A 221 -20.71 3.98 12.79
N ALA A 222 -20.40 2.72 12.45
CA ALA A 222 -21.32 1.60 12.67
C ALA A 222 -21.67 1.43 14.16
N ARG A 223 -20.68 1.60 15.05
CA ARG A 223 -20.89 1.56 16.51
C ARG A 223 -21.71 2.74 17.02
N SER A 224 -21.58 3.93 16.45
CA SER A 224 -22.42 5.08 16.75
C SER A 224 -23.88 4.84 16.37
N GLU A 225 -24.13 4.26 15.19
CA GLU A 225 -25.49 3.87 14.75
C GLU A 225 -26.11 2.83 15.69
N VAL A 226 -25.36 1.78 16.04
CA VAL A 226 -25.81 0.77 17.01
C VAL A 226 -26.06 1.40 18.38
N SER A 227 -25.19 2.29 18.86
CA SER A 227 -25.35 2.98 20.15
C SER A 227 -26.63 3.82 20.20
N ALA A 228 -26.97 4.50 19.11
CA ALA A 228 -28.21 5.26 18.99
C ALA A 228 -29.44 4.33 19.04
N LEU A 229 -29.41 3.20 18.33
CA LEU A 229 -30.48 2.20 18.35
C LEU A 229 -30.65 1.52 19.71
N LEU A 230 -29.56 1.36 20.46
CA LEU A 230 -29.59 0.85 21.84
C LEU A 230 -30.22 1.86 22.82
N GLY A 231 -30.44 3.11 22.41
CA GLY A 231 -31.01 4.17 23.24
C GLY A 231 -30.00 4.84 24.18
N ARG A 232 -28.70 4.75 23.87
CA ARG A 232 -27.66 5.45 24.64
C ARG A 232 -27.66 6.93 24.24
N MET A 233 -27.46 7.82 25.20
CA MET A 233 -27.31 9.25 24.88
C MET A 233 -26.04 9.47 24.06
N PRO A 234 -26.11 10.22 22.94
CA PRO A 234 -24.94 10.53 22.15
C PRO A 234 -24.00 11.46 22.93
N SER A 235 -22.70 11.35 22.64
CA SER A 235 -21.64 12.21 23.17
C SER A 235 -21.28 13.31 22.15
N VAL A 236 -20.06 13.85 22.25
CA VAL A 236 -19.53 14.92 21.39
C VAL A 236 -19.68 14.54 19.91
N VAL A 237 -20.14 15.50 19.09
CA VAL A 237 -20.36 15.34 17.64
C VAL A 237 -21.34 14.20 17.25
N GLY A 238 -22.08 13.64 18.23
CA GLY A 238 -23.04 12.56 17.96
C GLY A 238 -22.47 11.15 18.06
N TYR A 239 -21.21 10.97 18.47
CA TYR A 239 -20.60 9.65 18.63
C TYR A 239 -21.08 8.92 19.89
N GLN A 240 -20.81 7.61 19.99
CA GLN A 240 -21.16 6.82 21.16
C GLN A 240 -20.38 7.26 22.42
N PRO A 241 -20.99 7.21 23.63
CA PRO A 241 -20.28 7.54 24.87
C PRO A 241 -19.18 6.53 25.22
N THR A 242 -19.24 5.32 24.65
CA THR A 242 -18.28 4.22 24.84
C THR A 242 -17.13 4.24 23.83
N LEU A 243 -16.95 5.33 23.06
CA LEU A 243 -15.97 5.39 21.97
C LEU A 243 -14.56 5.01 22.42
N GLY A 244 -14.08 5.61 23.52
CA GLY A 244 -12.73 5.37 24.02
C GLY A 244 -12.50 3.92 24.48
N THR A 245 -13.49 3.30 25.14
CA THR A 245 -13.36 1.92 25.62
C THR A 245 -13.48 0.90 24.50
N GLU A 246 -14.38 1.12 23.54
CA GLU A 246 -14.54 0.26 22.35
C GLU A 246 -13.30 0.32 21.46
N MET A 247 -12.77 1.52 21.22
CA MET A 247 -11.52 1.70 20.49
C MET A 247 -10.36 1.04 21.23
N GLY A 248 -10.22 1.28 22.54
CA GLY A 248 -9.18 0.66 23.35
C GLY A 248 -9.23 -0.87 23.31
N THR A 249 -10.41 -1.47 23.45
CA THR A 249 -10.57 -2.93 23.41
C THR A 249 -10.14 -3.53 22.07
N LEU A 250 -10.42 -2.85 20.96
CA LEU A 250 -9.97 -3.29 19.64
C LEU A 250 -8.46 -3.11 19.47
N GLN A 251 -7.94 -1.92 19.82
CA GLN A 251 -6.55 -1.57 19.61
C GLN A 251 -5.60 -2.35 20.52
N GLU A 252 -5.96 -2.60 21.78
CA GLU A 252 -5.12 -3.36 22.72
C GLU A 252 -4.93 -4.83 22.33
N ARG A 253 -5.83 -5.39 21.52
CA ARG A 253 -5.64 -6.74 20.95
C ARG A 253 -4.55 -6.78 19.88
N ILE A 254 -4.25 -5.64 19.27
CA ILE A 254 -3.24 -5.50 18.22
C ILE A 254 -1.92 -5.12 18.91
N THR A 255 -1.12 -6.10 19.28
CA THR A 255 0.16 -5.86 19.94
C THR A 255 1.16 -6.98 19.66
N SER A 256 2.39 -6.80 20.15
CA SER A 256 3.40 -7.86 20.18
C SER A 256 3.26 -8.70 21.44
N THR A 257 3.27 -10.02 21.26
CA THR A 257 3.34 -11.00 22.35
C THR A 257 4.66 -11.78 22.27
N LYS A 258 4.87 -12.73 23.17
CA LYS A 258 6.05 -13.61 23.13
C LYS A 258 6.00 -14.63 21.99
N GLU A 259 4.81 -14.96 21.50
CA GLU A 259 4.57 -15.99 20.49
C GLU A 259 4.51 -15.39 19.07
N GLY A 260 4.21 -14.09 18.95
CA GLY A 260 4.10 -13.43 17.65
C GLY A 260 3.88 -11.94 17.79
N SER A 261 3.71 -11.26 16.67
CA SER A 261 3.40 -9.82 16.65
C SER A 261 2.45 -9.50 15.52
N ILE A 262 1.43 -8.70 15.84
CA ILE A 262 0.45 -8.22 14.86
C ILE A 262 0.77 -6.75 14.59
N THR A 263 1.37 -6.47 13.43
CA THR A 263 1.49 -5.10 12.92
C THR A 263 0.19 -4.74 12.21
N SER A 264 -0.41 -3.61 12.57
CA SER A 264 -1.63 -3.13 11.89
C SER A 264 -1.38 -1.84 11.15
N ILE A 265 -1.91 -1.77 9.93
CA ILE A 265 -1.96 -0.54 9.14
C ILE A 265 -3.42 -0.18 8.98
N GLN A 266 -3.78 0.97 9.54
CA GLN A 266 -5.17 1.39 9.71
C GLN A 266 -5.41 2.66 8.92
N ALA A 267 -6.30 2.61 7.95
CA ALA A 267 -6.75 3.81 7.26
C ALA A 267 -7.75 4.55 8.15
N VAL A 268 -7.43 5.81 8.46
CA VAL A 268 -8.26 6.68 9.28
C VAL A 268 -8.83 7.78 8.40
N TYR A 269 -10.12 7.72 8.09
CA TYR A 269 -10.80 8.84 7.45
C TYR A 269 -10.91 10.01 8.41
N VAL A 270 -10.50 11.20 7.96
CA VAL A 270 -10.59 12.44 8.74
C VAL A 270 -11.79 13.22 8.21
N PRO A 271 -12.93 13.26 8.92
CA PRO A 271 -14.11 13.98 8.47
C PRO A 271 -13.80 15.48 8.36
N ALA A 272 -14.19 16.10 7.25
CA ALA A 272 -13.95 17.52 6.96
C ALA A 272 -12.48 17.98 7.09
N ASN A 273 -11.51 17.06 7.05
CA ASN A 273 -10.10 17.32 7.35
C ASN A 273 -9.85 17.92 8.75
N ASP A 274 -10.75 17.68 9.72
CA ASP A 274 -10.60 18.10 11.11
C ASP A 274 -9.95 16.99 11.96
N LEU A 275 -8.72 17.21 12.39
CA LEU A 275 -7.97 16.28 13.25
C LEU A 275 -8.40 16.34 14.73
N ILE A 276 -9.20 17.35 15.11
CA ILE A 276 -9.72 17.52 16.48
C ILE A 276 -11.01 16.71 16.67
N ASP A 277 -11.59 16.15 15.60
CA ASP A 277 -12.70 15.20 15.71
C ASP A 277 -12.35 14.05 16.70
N PRO A 278 -13.30 13.64 17.56
CA PRO A 278 -13.07 12.59 18.54
C PRO A 278 -12.51 11.28 17.96
N VAL A 279 -12.81 10.93 16.71
CA VAL A 279 -12.39 9.65 16.12
C VAL A 279 -10.91 9.65 15.74
N PRO A 280 -10.40 10.60 14.91
CA PRO A 280 -8.96 10.77 14.73
C PRO A 280 -8.22 10.95 16.06
N ALA A 281 -8.74 11.78 16.97
CA ALA A 281 -8.08 12.09 18.25
C ALA A 281 -7.91 10.85 19.14
N THR A 282 -8.96 10.04 19.30
CA THR A 282 -8.88 8.79 20.08
C THR A 282 -8.02 7.74 19.40
N THR A 283 -8.10 7.63 18.07
CA THR A 283 -7.25 6.72 17.30
C THR A 283 -5.77 7.11 17.47
N PHE A 284 -5.45 8.40 17.42
CA PHE A 284 -4.08 8.92 17.57
C PHE A 284 -3.43 8.50 18.90
N ALA A 285 -4.20 8.44 19.99
CA ALA A 285 -3.70 8.01 21.30
C ALA A 285 -3.23 6.54 21.33
N HIS A 286 -3.71 5.72 20.41
CA HIS A 286 -3.34 4.30 20.30
C HIS A 286 -2.30 4.03 19.22
N LEU A 287 -1.96 5.00 18.37
CA LEU A 287 -0.97 4.79 17.31
C LEU A 287 0.45 4.93 17.84
N ASP A 288 1.34 4.06 17.35
CA ASP A 288 2.74 4.10 17.71
C ASP A 288 3.45 5.18 16.89
N ALA A 289 3.57 6.38 17.46
CA ALA A 289 4.36 7.45 16.88
C ALA A 289 5.79 7.40 17.43
N THR A 290 6.68 6.67 16.77
CA THR A 290 8.12 6.67 17.13
C THR A 290 8.99 7.03 15.94
N THR A 291 9.70 8.15 16.06
CA THR A 291 10.76 8.54 15.12
C THR A 291 12.10 8.06 15.68
N VAL A 292 12.55 6.84 15.36
CA VAL A 292 13.97 6.51 15.53
C VAL A 292 14.40 5.51 14.45
N LEU A 293 15.30 5.96 13.57
CA LEU A 293 16.57 5.35 13.17
C LEU A 293 17.24 6.35 12.18
N ALA A 294 18.51 6.70 12.42
CA ALA A 294 19.22 7.87 11.85
C ALA A 294 18.68 9.26 12.26
N ARG A 295 18.54 9.52 13.58
CA ARG A 295 18.09 10.81 14.14
C ARG A 295 18.78 12.01 13.50
N GLY A 296 20.08 11.94 13.23
CA GLY A 296 20.82 13.06 12.62
C GLY A 296 20.31 13.44 11.23
N LEU A 297 20.11 12.45 10.35
CA LEU A 297 19.71 12.71 8.96
C LEU A 297 18.23 13.12 8.88
N ALA A 298 17.33 12.35 9.49
CA ALA A 298 15.91 12.63 9.49
C ALA A 298 15.59 13.98 10.15
N THR A 299 16.30 14.35 11.24
CA THR A 299 16.13 15.67 11.88
C THR A 299 16.60 16.80 10.97
N LYS A 300 17.73 16.63 10.28
CA LYS A 300 18.20 17.62 9.30
C LYS A 300 17.20 17.80 8.16
N VAL A 301 16.69 16.71 7.59
CA VAL A 301 15.64 16.77 6.55
C VAL A 301 14.39 17.51 7.07
N LYS A 302 13.92 17.18 8.29
CA LYS A 302 12.79 17.87 8.92
C LYS A 302 13.07 19.36 9.13
N GLN A 303 14.26 19.73 9.60
CA GLN A 303 14.68 21.13 9.78
C GLN A 303 14.73 21.89 8.45
N THR A 304 15.28 21.30 7.38
CA THR A 304 15.32 21.91 6.04
C THR A 304 13.91 22.14 5.49
N LEU A 305 12.99 21.17 5.66
CA LEU A 305 11.59 21.32 5.23
C LEU A 305 10.82 22.34 6.06
N GLN A 306 11.09 22.39 7.37
CA GLN A 306 10.49 23.38 8.27
C GLN A 306 10.94 24.80 7.89
N ARG A 307 12.24 25.00 7.67
CA ARG A 307 12.80 26.27 7.20
C ARG A 307 12.22 26.67 5.84
N TYR A 308 12.08 25.71 4.92
CA TYR A 308 11.42 25.97 3.63
C TYR A 308 9.97 26.44 3.79
N LYS A 309 9.20 25.87 4.74
CA LYS A 309 7.83 26.30 5.00
C LYS A 309 7.77 27.74 5.51
N GLU A 310 8.67 28.14 6.40
CA GLU A 310 8.79 29.52 6.88
C GLU A 310 9.16 30.50 5.75
N LEU A 311 10.08 30.08 4.88
CA LEU A 311 10.50 30.88 3.71
C LEU A 311 9.40 30.94 2.63
N GLN A 312 8.53 29.93 2.53
CA GLN A 312 7.49 29.88 1.50
C GLN A 312 6.50 31.04 1.63
N ASP A 313 6.11 31.40 2.85
CA ASP A 313 5.22 32.54 3.11
C ASP A 313 5.89 33.86 2.73
N MET A 314 7.19 34.00 3.03
CA MET A 314 7.99 35.17 2.64
C MET A 314 8.14 35.27 1.11
N ILE A 315 8.48 34.18 0.44
CA ILE A 315 8.64 34.10 -1.03
C ILE A 315 7.34 34.45 -1.74
N ALA A 316 6.19 34.04 -1.19
CA ALA A 316 4.88 34.36 -1.75
C ALA A 316 4.56 35.87 -1.71
N ILE A 317 5.13 36.62 -0.76
CA ILE A 317 4.91 38.06 -0.57
C ILE A 317 5.96 38.88 -1.31
N LEU A 318 7.25 38.59 -1.11
CA LEU A 318 8.38 39.41 -1.55
C LEU A 318 9.02 38.95 -2.85
N GLY A 319 8.79 37.69 -3.26
CA GLY A 319 9.50 37.06 -4.37
C GLY A 319 10.79 36.36 -3.92
N LEU A 320 11.34 35.52 -4.80
CA LEU A 320 12.50 34.68 -4.49
C LEU A 320 13.82 35.48 -4.48
N ASP A 321 13.87 36.61 -5.17
CA ASP A 321 15.10 37.40 -5.36
C ASP A 321 15.50 38.18 -4.10
N GLU A 322 14.51 38.51 -3.26
CA GLU A 322 14.69 39.20 -1.97
C GLU A 322 15.22 38.30 -0.84
N VAL A 323 15.29 36.99 -1.10
CA VAL A 323 15.76 36.00 -0.13
C VAL A 323 17.29 35.91 -0.14
N SER A 324 17.90 35.71 1.02
CA SER A 324 19.36 35.52 1.16
C SER A 324 19.86 34.34 0.29
N GLU A 325 21.11 34.39 -0.19
CA GLU A 325 21.64 33.31 -1.04
C GLU A 325 21.68 31.95 -0.31
N GLU A 326 21.93 31.94 1.01
CA GLU A 326 21.90 30.74 1.84
C GLU A 326 20.48 30.13 1.95
N ASP A 327 19.48 30.99 2.13
CA ASP A 327 18.07 30.56 2.16
C ASP A 327 17.61 30.10 0.77
N ARG A 328 18.09 30.72 -0.33
CA ARG A 328 17.82 30.23 -1.69
C ARG A 328 18.36 28.82 -1.94
N LEU A 329 19.58 28.53 -1.47
CA LEU A 329 20.15 27.17 -1.52
C LEU A 329 19.32 26.19 -0.69
N THR A 330 18.87 26.62 0.49
CA THR A 330 18.00 25.82 1.36
C THR A 330 16.66 25.50 0.68
N VAL A 331 16.07 26.49 0.00
CA VAL A 331 14.84 26.32 -0.79
C VAL A 331 15.05 25.34 -1.96
N ALA A 332 16.14 25.49 -2.71
CA ALA A 332 16.46 24.59 -3.82
C ALA A 332 16.63 23.14 -3.35
N ARG A 333 17.38 22.92 -2.26
CA ARG A 333 17.53 21.58 -1.65
C ARG A 333 16.22 21.05 -1.08
N ALA A 334 15.41 21.88 -0.43
CA ALA A 334 14.10 21.48 0.10
C ALA A 334 13.13 21.05 -1.01
N ARG A 335 13.11 21.76 -2.15
CA ARG A 335 12.33 21.37 -3.34
C ARG A 335 12.79 20.03 -3.91
N LYS A 336 14.11 19.82 -4.01
CA LYS A 336 14.69 18.52 -4.41
C LYS A 336 14.32 17.40 -3.46
N ILE A 337 14.40 17.61 -2.14
CA ILE A 337 13.96 16.65 -1.12
C ILE A 337 12.48 16.31 -1.29
N LYS A 338 11.61 17.32 -1.48
CA LYS A 338 10.18 17.12 -1.68
C LYS A 338 9.87 16.28 -2.92
N ARG A 339 10.59 16.52 -4.03
CA ARG A 339 10.49 15.69 -5.23
C ARG A 339 11.06 14.30 -4.98
N PHE A 340 12.19 14.20 -4.29
CA PHE A 340 12.86 12.94 -4.01
C PHE A 340 12.06 11.99 -3.11
N PHE A 341 11.12 12.48 -2.31
CA PHE A 341 10.15 11.62 -1.61
C PHE A 341 9.18 10.90 -2.54
N SER A 342 8.96 11.40 -3.76
CA SER A 342 8.16 10.68 -4.74
C SER A 342 8.88 9.43 -5.24
N GLN A 343 8.11 8.38 -5.46
CA GLN A 343 8.59 7.05 -5.83
C GLN A 343 7.51 6.39 -6.69
N PRO A 344 7.88 5.72 -7.80
CA PRO A 344 6.95 4.93 -8.57
C PRO A 344 6.63 3.62 -7.82
N PHE A 345 5.34 3.35 -7.64
CA PHE A 345 4.84 2.14 -6.98
C PHE A 345 4.55 1.05 -7.99
N PHE A 346 4.78 -0.21 -7.63
CA PHE A 346 4.51 -1.37 -8.49
C PHE A 346 3.01 -1.49 -8.82
N VAL A 347 2.17 -1.22 -7.82
CA VAL A 347 0.71 -1.24 -7.99
C VAL A 347 0.24 -0.13 -8.93
N ALA A 348 0.97 0.99 -8.99
CA ALA A 348 0.59 2.14 -9.79
C ALA A 348 1.14 2.10 -11.23
N GLU A 349 1.88 1.06 -11.63
CA GLU A 349 2.49 0.93 -12.97
C GLU A 349 1.45 1.04 -14.08
N VAL A 350 0.27 0.45 -13.89
CA VAL A 350 -0.83 0.48 -14.85
C VAL A 350 -1.34 1.91 -15.11
N PHE A 351 -1.24 2.79 -14.11
CA PHE A 351 -1.72 4.17 -14.19
C PHE A 351 -0.62 5.15 -14.61
N ILE A 352 0.61 4.93 -14.14
CA ILE A 352 1.74 5.85 -14.34
C ILE A 352 2.51 5.52 -15.63
N GLY A 353 2.50 4.25 -16.07
CA GLY A 353 3.24 3.79 -17.25
C GLY A 353 4.75 3.64 -17.03
N SER A 354 5.26 3.92 -15.81
CA SER A 354 6.64 3.67 -15.40
C SER A 354 6.71 2.49 -14.43
N PRO A 355 7.78 1.67 -14.49
CA PRO A 355 7.95 0.53 -13.59
C PRO A 355 8.16 0.99 -12.15
N GLY A 356 7.52 0.27 -11.22
CA GLY A 356 7.67 0.45 -9.79
C GLY A 356 9.07 0.08 -9.33
N LYS A 357 9.52 0.73 -8.25
CA LYS A 357 10.88 0.51 -7.74
C LYS A 357 10.87 0.39 -6.23
N TYR A 358 11.36 -0.75 -5.74
CA TYR A 358 11.70 -0.96 -4.34
C TYR A 358 13.01 -0.24 -4.01
N VAL A 359 13.06 0.50 -2.90
CA VAL A 359 14.26 1.24 -2.48
C VAL A 359 14.63 0.85 -1.06
N GLY A 360 15.85 0.34 -0.87
CA GLY A 360 16.29 -0.07 0.46
C GLY A 360 16.57 1.10 1.41
N LEU A 361 16.59 0.86 2.71
CA LEU A 361 16.88 1.85 3.76
C LEU A 361 18.28 2.42 3.62
N ALA A 362 19.28 1.56 3.35
CA ALA A 362 20.67 2.00 3.16
C ALA A 362 20.81 2.95 1.96
N GLU A 363 20.11 2.64 0.87
CA GLU A 363 20.08 3.46 -0.34
C GLU A 363 19.36 4.79 -0.11
N THR A 364 18.26 4.76 0.64
CA THR A 364 17.49 5.93 1.05
C THR A 364 18.36 6.89 1.86
N ILE A 365 19.04 6.39 2.89
CA ILE A 365 19.96 7.18 3.74
C ILE A 365 21.04 7.84 2.89
N ARG A 366 21.67 7.07 1.98
CA ARG A 366 22.70 7.59 1.08
C ARG A 366 22.15 8.68 0.16
N GLY A 367 20.97 8.49 -0.42
CA GLY A 367 20.34 9.47 -1.31
C GLY A 367 20.09 10.82 -0.62
N PHE A 368 19.51 10.81 0.58
CA PHE A 368 19.26 12.03 1.34
C PHE A 368 20.56 12.67 1.85
N GLN A 369 21.59 11.89 2.18
CA GLN A 369 22.91 12.43 2.53
C GLN A 369 23.53 13.21 1.37
N LEU A 370 23.48 12.67 0.15
CA LEU A 370 24.02 13.34 -1.04
C LEU A 370 23.32 14.68 -1.31
N ILE A 371 21.99 14.73 -1.19
CA ILE A 371 21.22 15.97 -1.38
C ILE A 371 21.57 17.01 -0.31
N LEU A 372 21.70 16.60 0.96
CA LEU A 372 22.03 17.51 2.05
C LEU A 372 23.49 18.00 2.02
N SER A 373 24.41 17.17 1.52
CA SER A 373 25.83 17.51 1.36
C SER A 373 26.10 18.52 0.25
N GLY A 374 25.16 18.69 -0.71
CA GLY A 374 25.29 19.59 -1.85
C GLY A 374 25.96 18.97 -3.08
N GLU A 375 26.37 17.69 -3.03
CA GLU A 375 26.96 16.98 -4.17
C GLU A 375 26.04 16.91 -5.41
N LEU A 376 24.72 17.10 -5.21
CA LEU A 376 23.70 17.04 -6.26
C LEU A 376 23.05 18.41 -6.54
N ASP A 377 23.72 19.51 -6.17
CA ASP A 377 23.19 20.86 -6.36
C ASP A 377 23.10 21.28 -7.83
N SER A 378 23.98 20.76 -8.70
CA SER A 378 23.96 21.01 -10.14
C SER A 378 22.77 20.40 -10.88
N LEU A 379 22.13 19.38 -10.30
CA LEU A 379 21.01 18.69 -10.96
C LEU A 379 19.71 19.49 -10.88
N PRO A 380 18.87 19.46 -11.92
CA PRO A 380 17.56 20.09 -11.90
C PRO A 380 16.60 19.38 -10.94
N GLU A 381 15.62 20.11 -10.40
CA GLU A 381 14.62 19.56 -9.46
C GLU A 381 13.82 18.39 -10.06
N GLN A 382 13.59 18.40 -11.37
CA GLN A 382 12.82 17.39 -12.09
C GLN A 382 13.50 16.01 -12.08
N ALA A 383 14.83 15.96 -12.01
CA ALA A 383 15.58 14.71 -11.94
C ALA A 383 15.33 13.90 -10.64
N PHE A 384 14.63 14.49 -9.66
CA PHE A 384 14.28 13.85 -8.40
C PHE A 384 12.82 13.41 -8.36
N TYR A 385 12.03 13.61 -9.42
CA TYR A 385 10.62 13.28 -9.46
C TYR A 385 10.38 11.84 -9.97
N LEU A 386 9.58 11.06 -9.23
CA LEU A 386 9.22 9.65 -9.51
C LEU A 386 10.44 8.74 -9.76
N VAL A 387 11.47 8.89 -8.96
CA VAL A 387 12.69 8.05 -9.01
C VAL A 387 12.77 7.12 -7.81
N GLY A 388 13.47 5.99 -7.91
CA GLY A 388 13.82 5.13 -6.76
C GLY A 388 15.08 5.63 -6.05
N LEU A 389 16.18 4.86 -6.13
CA LEU A 389 17.55 5.36 -6.25
C LEU A 389 18.44 4.25 -6.84
N GLN A 390 19.64 4.62 -7.29
CA GLN A 390 20.66 3.81 -7.98
C GLN A 390 20.34 3.43 -9.44
N PHE A 391 21.12 4.06 -10.34
CA PHE A 391 21.19 3.82 -11.79
C PHE A 391 19.95 4.17 -12.62
N ASP A 392 19.45 5.40 -12.49
CA ASP A 392 18.58 5.96 -13.51
C ASP A 392 19.42 6.67 -14.56
N PHE A 393 19.29 6.26 -15.83
CA PHE A 393 19.89 6.97 -16.97
C PHE A 393 19.41 8.44 -17.01
N ASP A 394 18.20 8.70 -16.51
CA ASP A 394 17.65 10.05 -16.31
C ASP A 394 18.54 10.96 -15.46
N ARG A 395 19.31 10.40 -14.53
CA ARG A 395 20.21 11.16 -13.66
C ARG A 395 21.44 11.71 -14.40
N TYR A 396 21.78 11.11 -15.55
CA TYR A 396 22.82 11.57 -16.46
C TYR A 396 22.24 12.29 -17.70
N GLY A 397 20.98 12.73 -17.63
CA GLY A 397 20.32 13.43 -18.73
C GLY A 397 19.94 12.53 -19.92
N LEU A 398 19.87 11.22 -19.71
CA LEU A 398 19.50 10.25 -20.73
C LEU A 398 18.06 9.80 -20.57
N VAL A 399 17.18 10.43 -21.34
CA VAL A 399 15.77 10.08 -21.43
C VAL A 399 15.57 9.16 -22.64
N PRO A 400 15.03 7.94 -22.48
CA PRO A 400 14.72 7.08 -23.62
C PRO A 400 13.60 7.72 -24.46
N CYS A 401 13.89 8.01 -25.73
CA CYS A 401 12.90 8.54 -26.68
C CYS A 401 12.33 7.41 -27.55
N PHE A 402 11.00 7.46 -27.78
CA PHE A 402 10.32 6.46 -28.61
C PHE A 402 10.52 6.66 -30.12
N SER A 403 11.03 7.84 -30.55
CA SER A 403 11.31 8.13 -31.95
C SER A 403 12.73 8.65 -32.18
N PRO A 404 13.42 8.24 -33.25
CA PRO A 404 14.75 8.74 -33.61
C PRO A 404 14.78 10.26 -33.82
N ARG A 405 13.68 10.84 -34.28
CA ARG A 405 13.53 12.29 -34.53
C ARG A 405 13.55 13.13 -33.25
N GLN A 406 13.37 12.50 -32.10
CA GLN A 406 13.42 13.15 -30.78
C GLN A 406 14.72 12.81 -30.03
N GLY A 407 15.50 11.88 -30.55
CA GLY A 407 16.73 11.42 -29.91
C GLY A 407 17.95 12.19 -30.41
N TYR A 408 18.75 12.70 -29.48
CA TYR A 408 20.04 13.35 -29.77
C TYR A 408 21.23 12.41 -29.59
N LEU A 409 21.01 11.22 -29.01
CA LEU A 409 22.02 10.20 -28.79
C LEU A 409 21.52 8.85 -29.28
N ILE A 410 22.35 8.13 -30.04
CA ILE A 410 22.17 6.72 -30.34
C ILE A 410 23.22 5.88 -29.59
N LEU A 411 22.73 4.92 -28.80
CA LEU A 411 23.57 3.94 -28.13
C LEU A 411 23.43 2.61 -28.87
N THR A 412 24.52 2.17 -29.51
CA THR A 412 24.51 0.92 -30.27
C THR A 412 25.24 -0.16 -29.50
N ALA A 413 24.55 -1.27 -29.28
CA ALA A 413 25.07 -2.41 -28.53
C ALA A 413 24.93 -3.69 -29.35
N GLY A 414 25.97 -4.52 -29.31
CA GLY A 414 25.97 -5.83 -29.99
C GLY A 414 26.42 -5.77 -31.44
N THR A 415 26.39 -6.91 -32.11
CA THR A 415 26.96 -7.07 -33.44
C THR A 415 26.07 -6.43 -34.50
N VAL A 416 26.61 -5.47 -35.26
CA VAL A 416 25.91 -4.87 -36.41
C VAL A 416 26.10 -5.76 -37.65
N THR A 417 25.00 -6.23 -38.21
CA THR A 417 25.02 -7.04 -39.44
C THR A 417 24.95 -6.17 -40.69
N MET A 418 25.47 -6.67 -41.81
CA MET A 418 25.38 -5.99 -43.12
C MET A 418 23.93 -5.70 -43.54
N LYS A 419 22.96 -6.52 -43.09
CA LYS A 419 21.53 -6.28 -43.32
C LYS A 419 20.96 -5.13 -42.47
N MET A 420 21.49 -4.94 -41.27
CA MET A 420 21.06 -3.88 -40.35
C MET A 420 21.69 -2.53 -40.69
N ALA A 421 22.87 -2.53 -41.31
CA ALA A 421 23.61 -1.32 -41.70
C ALA A 421 22.74 -0.23 -42.39
N PRO A 422 21.98 -0.51 -43.47
CA PRO A 422 21.17 0.52 -44.12
C PRO A 422 20.02 1.04 -43.25
N SER A 423 19.54 0.27 -42.28
CA SER A 423 18.53 0.74 -41.33
C SER A 423 19.15 1.62 -40.26
N LEU A 424 20.34 1.28 -39.77
CA LEU A 424 21.07 2.08 -38.78
C LEU A 424 21.46 3.45 -39.35
N VAL A 425 21.96 3.50 -40.59
CA VAL A 425 22.30 4.76 -41.28
C VAL A 425 21.05 5.63 -41.44
N ARG A 426 19.92 5.05 -41.88
CA ARG A 426 18.64 5.79 -41.98
C ARG A 426 18.15 6.31 -40.63
N LEU A 427 18.36 5.59 -39.53
CA LEU A 427 18.01 6.06 -38.19
C LEU A 427 18.86 7.25 -37.79
N TYR A 428 20.18 7.18 -38.02
CA TYR A 428 21.12 8.26 -37.73
C TYR A 428 20.83 9.52 -38.56
N GLU A 429 20.48 9.37 -39.83
CA GLU A 429 20.10 10.49 -40.70
C GLU A 429 18.79 11.18 -40.28
N GLN A 430 17.89 10.46 -39.59
CA GLN A 430 16.62 11.00 -39.11
C GLN A 430 16.73 11.73 -37.77
N MET A 431 17.89 11.70 -37.11
CA MET A 431 18.11 12.37 -35.83
C MET A 431 18.33 13.88 -36.02
N PRO A 432 17.80 14.72 -35.11
CA PRO A 432 18.06 16.17 -35.10
C PRO A 432 19.51 16.48 -34.70
N GLU A 433 20.07 17.56 -35.25
CA GLU A 433 21.36 18.10 -34.80
C GLU A 433 21.18 18.93 -33.50
N PRO A 434 22.15 18.91 -32.57
CA PRO A 434 23.38 18.10 -32.56
C PRO A 434 23.09 16.62 -32.25
N LYS A 435 23.71 15.69 -32.99
CA LYS A 435 23.54 14.24 -32.77
C LYS A 435 24.84 13.54 -32.40
N TYR A 436 24.74 12.62 -31.45
CA TYR A 436 25.87 11.91 -30.87
C TYR A 436 25.69 10.39 -30.93
N VAL A 437 26.82 9.67 -30.88
CA VAL A 437 26.87 8.22 -31.06
C VAL A 437 27.81 7.57 -30.04
N ILE A 438 27.29 6.61 -29.25
CA ILE A 438 28.09 5.74 -28.39
C ILE A 438 28.10 4.32 -28.95
N ALA A 439 29.29 3.82 -29.28
CA ALA A 439 29.51 2.42 -29.65
C ALA A 439 29.85 1.59 -28.41
N MET A 440 28.93 0.69 -28.03
CA MET A 440 29.06 -0.14 -26.84
C MET A 440 29.46 -1.57 -27.16
N GLY A 441 30.63 -1.97 -26.65
CA GLY A 441 31.13 -3.33 -26.65
C GLY A 441 32.00 -3.68 -27.86
N ALA A 442 32.84 -4.71 -27.69
CA ALA A 442 33.79 -5.14 -28.72
C ALA A 442 33.10 -5.51 -30.05
N CYS A 443 31.90 -6.09 -29.99
CA CYS A 443 31.12 -6.45 -31.17
C CYS A 443 30.71 -5.24 -32.03
N THR A 444 30.48 -4.08 -31.41
CA THR A 444 30.07 -2.86 -32.11
C THR A 444 31.29 -2.09 -32.64
N ILE A 445 32.36 -2.05 -31.84
CA ILE A 445 33.56 -1.25 -32.13
C ILE A 445 34.42 -1.92 -33.22
N THR A 446 34.67 -3.23 -33.10
CA THR A 446 35.59 -3.96 -34.00
C THR A 446 34.94 -5.15 -34.72
N GLY A 447 33.63 -5.36 -34.56
CA GLY A 447 32.96 -6.60 -34.98
C GLY A 447 33.19 -7.78 -34.02
N GLY A 448 34.04 -7.61 -33.00
CA GLY A 448 34.32 -8.59 -31.95
C GLY A 448 34.80 -9.93 -32.50
N MET A 449 34.34 -11.02 -31.87
CA MET A 449 34.65 -12.40 -32.26
C MET A 449 34.17 -12.75 -33.68
N PHE A 450 33.24 -11.98 -34.26
CA PHE A 450 32.67 -12.26 -35.58
C PHE A 450 33.42 -11.59 -36.73
N SER A 451 34.37 -10.70 -36.42
CA SER A 451 35.11 -9.92 -37.42
C SER A 451 35.97 -10.76 -38.37
N THR A 452 36.45 -11.92 -37.91
CA THR A 452 37.43 -12.75 -38.63
C THR A 452 36.79 -13.82 -39.52
N ASP A 453 35.63 -14.36 -39.14
CA ASP A 453 35.01 -15.52 -39.80
C ASP A 453 33.63 -15.24 -40.43
N SER A 454 33.04 -14.04 -40.26
CA SER A 454 31.69 -13.74 -40.74
C SER A 454 31.66 -12.61 -41.77
N TYR A 455 31.25 -12.95 -43.00
CA TYR A 455 30.94 -11.96 -44.05
C TYR A 455 29.67 -11.16 -43.77
N SER A 456 28.86 -11.59 -42.80
CA SER A 456 27.55 -11.01 -42.49
C SER A 456 27.63 -9.86 -41.48
N THR A 457 28.80 -9.62 -40.89
CA THR A 457 29.01 -8.64 -39.81
C THR A 457 29.90 -7.49 -40.25
N VAL A 458 29.57 -6.29 -39.78
CA VAL A 458 30.37 -5.09 -40.06
C VAL A 458 31.59 -5.11 -39.13
N TRP A 459 32.77 -4.83 -39.67
CA TRP A 459 34.04 -4.82 -38.93
C TRP A 459 34.20 -3.66 -37.92
N GLY A 460 33.20 -2.80 -37.81
CA GLY A 460 33.20 -1.66 -36.91
C GLY A 460 32.14 -0.65 -37.31
N MET A 461 31.46 -0.10 -36.31
CA MET A 461 30.38 0.86 -36.51
C MET A 461 30.83 2.18 -37.15
N ASP A 462 32.09 2.57 -36.94
CA ASP A 462 32.70 3.79 -37.46
C ASP A 462 32.71 3.84 -39.00
N LYS A 463 32.61 2.67 -39.65
CA LYS A 463 32.49 2.57 -41.11
C LYS A 463 31.11 2.96 -41.62
N LEU A 464 30.10 2.98 -40.75
CA LEU A 464 28.71 3.28 -41.10
C LEU A 464 28.32 4.70 -40.68
N ILE A 465 28.55 5.04 -39.42
CA ILE A 465 28.19 6.32 -38.82
C ILE A 465 29.34 6.81 -37.94
N PRO A 466 29.55 8.13 -37.79
CA PRO A 466 30.61 8.65 -36.93
C PRO A 466 30.33 8.30 -35.47
N VAL A 467 31.35 7.83 -34.76
CA VAL A 467 31.25 7.45 -33.33
C VAL A 467 32.00 8.45 -32.47
N ASP A 468 31.34 8.98 -31.45
CA ASP A 468 31.90 9.99 -30.54
C ASP A 468 32.62 9.39 -29.35
N VAL A 469 32.06 8.32 -28.78
CA VAL A 469 32.61 7.65 -27.60
C VAL A 469 32.58 6.14 -27.78
N TYR A 470 33.74 5.54 -27.56
CA TYR A 470 33.93 4.09 -27.60
C TYR A 470 33.90 3.53 -26.19
N LEU A 471 33.04 2.55 -25.96
CA LEU A 471 32.93 1.83 -24.70
C LEU A 471 33.40 0.38 -24.87
N PRO A 472 34.68 0.08 -24.56
CA PRO A 472 35.20 -1.28 -24.68
C PRO A 472 34.63 -2.21 -23.60
N GLY A 473 34.43 -3.50 -23.95
CA GLY A 473 33.97 -4.54 -23.03
C GLY A 473 33.15 -5.63 -23.70
N CYS A 474 33.09 -6.83 -23.10
CA CYS A 474 32.25 -7.93 -23.58
C CYS A 474 31.86 -8.90 -22.44
N PRO A 475 30.78 -8.62 -21.69
CA PRO A 475 29.99 -7.40 -21.67
C PRO A 475 30.69 -6.24 -20.92
N PRO A 476 30.42 -4.98 -21.26
CA PRO A 476 30.94 -3.84 -20.51
C PRO A 476 30.34 -3.80 -19.10
N LYS A 477 31.15 -3.39 -18.12
CA LYS A 477 30.68 -3.21 -16.73
C LYS A 477 29.76 -1.99 -16.62
N PRO A 478 28.75 -1.99 -15.71
CA PRO A 478 27.87 -0.84 -15.51
C PRO A 478 28.61 0.48 -15.23
N GLU A 479 29.73 0.45 -14.52
CA GLU A 479 30.54 1.63 -14.22
C GLU A 479 31.18 2.23 -15.49
N ALA A 480 31.52 1.38 -16.46
CA ALA A 480 32.11 1.81 -17.72
C ALA A 480 31.09 2.51 -18.62
N VAL A 481 29.81 2.11 -18.55
CA VAL A 481 28.70 2.79 -19.22
C VAL A 481 28.56 4.22 -18.68
N ILE A 482 28.62 4.39 -17.37
CA ILE A 482 28.54 5.71 -16.71
C ILE A 482 29.73 6.60 -17.10
N ASP A 483 30.93 6.05 -17.13
CA ASP A 483 32.13 6.80 -17.57
C ASP A 483 32.01 7.25 -19.03
N ALA A 484 31.48 6.40 -19.93
CA ALA A 484 31.25 6.75 -21.32
C ALA A 484 30.24 7.91 -21.47
N ILE A 485 29.16 7.89 -20.70
CA ILE A 485 28.15 8.96 -20.68
C ILE A 485 28.75 10.26 -20.13
N THR A 486 29.56 10.16 -19.07
CA THR A 486 30.24 11.32 -18.47
C THR A 486 31.26 11.94 -19.45
N LYS A 487 31.97 11.11 -20.23
CA LYS A 487 32.88 11.58 -21.29
C LYS A 487 32.12 12.30 -22.40
N LEU A 488 30.97 11.77 -22.81
CA LEU A 488 30.14 12.42 -23.82
C LEU A 488 29.66 13.79 -23.32
N GLN A 489 29.17 13.90 -22.08
CA GLN A 489 28.76 15.18 -21.50
C GLN A 489 29.89 16.22 -21.48
N LYS A 490 31.12 15.81 -21.14
CA LYS A 490 32.29 16.69 -21.19
C LYS A 490 32.65 17.15 -22.60
N LYS A 491 32.35 16.33 -23.62
CA LYS A 491 32.54 16.70 -25.02
C LYS A 491 31.51 17.77 -25.42
N ILE A 492 30.23 17.53 -25.09
CA ILE A 492 29.14 18.47 -25.34
C ILE A 492 29.39 19.82 -24.66
N SER A 493 29.85 19.83 -23.40
CA SER A 493 30.13 21.08 -22.70
C SER A 493 31.25 21.90 -23.34
N ARG A 494 32.27 21.24 -23.90
CA ARG A 494 33.36 21.92 -24.62
C ARG A 494 32.90 22.51 -25.95
N GLU A 495 32.06 21.79 -26.69
CA GLU A 495 31.48 22.30 -27.94
C GLU A 495 30.63 23.55 -27.69
N ILE A 496 29.85 23.58 -26.61
CA ILE A 496 29.06 24.75 -26.21
C ILE A 496 29.96 25.95 -25.84
N ASP A 497 31.05 25.72 -25.10
CA ASP A 497 32.00 26.78 -24.74
C ASP A 497 32.75 27.33 -25.98
N GLU A 498 33.12 26.48 -26.94
CA GLU A 498 33.76 26.89 -28.20
C GLU A 498 32.81 27.69 -29.09
N ASP A 499 31.54 27.30 -29.18
CA ASP A 499 30.52 28.06 -29.91
C ASP A 499 30.29 29.45 -29.28
N LEU A 500 30.26 29.56 -27.94
CA LEU A 500 30.13 30.83 -27.22
C LEU A 500 31.31 31.80 -27.45
N ILE A 501 32.53 31.27 -27.60
CA ILE A 501 33.73 32.08 -27.89
C ILE A 501 33.73 32.55 -29.36
N SER A 502 33.12 31.79 -30.28
CA SER A 502 33.04 32.16 -31.70
C SER A 502 32.06 33.31 -32.01
N TYR A 503 31.17 33.64 -31.06
CA TYR A 503 30.18 34.72 -31.17
C TYR A 503 30.61 36.04 -30.48
N GLN A 504 31.80 36.10 -29.87
CA GLN A 504 32.45 37.34 -29.41
C GLN A 504 33.52 37.79 -30.40
#